data_AF-A0A1J5K2J8-F1
#
_entry.id   AF-A0A1J5K2J8-F1
#
_cell.length_a   1.000
_cell.length_b   1.000
_cell.length_c   1.000
_cell.angle_alpha   90.00
_cell.angle_beta   90.00
_cell.angle_gamma   90.00
#
_symmetry.space_group_name_H-M   'P 1'
#
loop_
_entity.id
_entity.type
_entity.pdbx_description
1 polymer ?
#
loop_
_entity_poly.entity_id
_entity_poly.type
_entity_poly.pdbx_seq_one_letter_code
_entity_poly.pdbx_strand_id
1 'polypeptide(L)' 'MKNIIYYLFILSTFLSCANVKQIDRSRLSSKIMKIDPKPEEQAFLEEINSYREGAAGGSSSVGGGCGCN' A
#
# COMPACT_ATOMS: atom_id res chain seq x y z
N MET A 1 -13.59 -4.79 -35.29
CA MET A 1 -13.44 -3.55 -34.49
C MET A 1 -13.36 -3.81 -32.99
N LYS A 2 -14.21 -4.68 -32.41
CA LYS A 2 -14.18 -5.04 -30.98
C LYS A 2 -12.84 -5.60 -30.49
N ASN A 3 -12.17 -6.42 -31.32
CA ASN A 3 -10.89 -7.04 -30.97
C ASN A 3 -9.73 -6.03 -30.94
N ILE A 4 -9.77 -5.02 -31.82
CA ILE A 4 -8.78 -3.93 -31.84
C ILE A 4 -8.85 -3.09 -30.57
N ILE A 5 -10.07 -2.79 -30.09
CA ILE A 5 -10.28 -2.06 -28.82
C ILE A 5 -9.71 -2.85 -27.64
N TYR A 6 -9.88 -4.17 -27.63
CA TYR A 6 -9.34 -5.04 -26.57
C TYR A 6 -7.80 -5.03 -26.53
N TYR A 7 -7.14 -5.11 -27.69
CA TYR A 7 -5.67 -5.01 -27.75
C TYR A 7 -5.16 -3.63 -27.34
N LEU A 8 -5.88 -2.56 -27.68
CA LEU A 8 -5.52 -1.19 -27.30
C LEU A 8 -5.63 -0.97 -25.78
N PHE A 9 -6.64 -1.56 -25.15
CA PHE A 9 -6.81 -1.54 -23.70
C PHE A 9 -5.66 -2.27 -22.98
N ILE A 10 -5.27 -3.46 -23.46
CA ILE A 10 -4.14 -4.22 -22.92
C ILE A 10 -2.81 -3.46 -23.07
N LEU A 11 -2.60 -2.77 -24.18
CA LEU A 11 -1.37 -2.01 -24.40
C LEU A 11 -1.23 -0.83 -23.43
N SER A 12 -2.35 -0.21 -23.01
CA SER A 12 -2.35 0.97 -22.14
C SER A 12 -1.76 0.73 -20.75
N THR A 13 -1.84 -0.49 -20.22
CA THR A 13 -1.38 -0.82 -18.86
C THR A 13 0.15 -0.80 -18.74
N PHE A 14 0.86 -1.00 -19.86
CA PHE A 14 2.32 -1.02 -19.89
C PHE A 14 2.95 0.39 -19.88
N LEU A 15 2.17 1.46 -20.14
CA LEU A 15 2.70 2.83 -20.14
C LEU A 15 2.87 3.45 -18.74
N SER A 16 2.37 2.82 -17.68
CA SER A 16 2.41 3.38 -16.32
C SER A 16 3.74 3.20 -15.58
N CYS A 17 4.74 2.56 -16.19
CA CYS A 17 6.05 2.36 -15.56
C CYS A 17 6.96 3.60 -15.76
N ALA A 18 6.91 4.55 -14.83
CA ALA A 18 7.77 5.73 -14.85
C ALA A 18 9.13 5.46 -14.16
N ASN A 19 10.23 5.68 -14.88
CA ASN A 19 11.57 5.56 -14.31
C ASN A 19 11.94 6.84 -13.55
N VAL A 20 11.84 6.81 -12.22
CA VAL A 20 12.18 7.95 -11.35
C VAL A 20 13.67 7.92 -10.99
N LYS A 21 14.36 9.05 -11.12
CA LYS A 21 15.77 9.18 -10.72
C LYS A 21 15.95 8.78 -9.26
N GLN A 22 17.03 8.06 -8.95
CA GLN A 22 17.27 7.53 -7.60
C GLN A 22 17.29 8.63 -6.51
N ILE A 23 17.77 9.83 -6.83
CA ILE A 23 17.83 10.96 -5.89
C ILE A 23 16.44 11.43 -5.44
N ASP A 24 15.42 11.33 -6.31
CA ASP A 24 14.05 11.73 -6.03
C ASP A 24 13.31 10.71 -5.14
N ARG A 25 13.88 9.51 -4.94
CA ARG A 25 13.32 8.49 -4.04
C ARG A 25 13.39 8.91 -2.57
N SER A 26 14.38 9.75 -2.20
CA SER A 26 14.49 10.31 -0.84
C SER A 26 13.26 11.15 -0.47
N ARG A 27 12.70 11.90 -1.43
CA ARG A 27 11.47 12.70 -1.26
C ARG A 27 10.27 11.82 -0.93
N LEU A 28 10.14 10.69 -1.61
CA LEU A 28 9.09 9.69 -1.38
C LEU A 28 9.28 8.93 -0.05
N SER A 29 10.49 8.93 0.51
CA SER A 29 10.79 8.33 1.83
C SER A 29 10.59 9.30 3.00
N SER A 30 10.17 10.55 2.72
CA SER A 30 9.90 11.53 3.77
C SER A 30 8.84 11.03 4.76
N LYS A 31 9.01 11.36 6.05
CA LYS A 31 8.14 10.86 7.14
C LYS A 31 6.67 11.21 6.90
N ILE A 32 6.39 12.35 6.26
CA ILE A 32 5.04 12.82 5.90
C ILE A 32 4.39 12.03 4.76
N MET A 33 5.17 11.30 3.95
CA MET A 33 4.68 10.48 2.84
C MET A 33 4.62 8.98 3.20
N LYS A 34 4.94 8.62 4.45
CA LYS A 34 4.78 7.25 4.93
C LYS A 34 3.29 6.92 5.08
N ILE A 35 2.92 5.69 4.72
CA ILE A 35 1.57 5.13 4.92
C ILE A 35 1.14 5.29 6.39
N ASP A 36 2.08 5.06 7.29
CA ASP A 36 1.96 5.36 8.70
C ASP A 36 3.03 6.42 9.09
N PRO A 37 2.63 7.68 9.27
CA PRO A 37 3.55 8.74 9.66
C PRO A 37 3.90 8.71 11.16
N LYS A 38 3.14 7.98 11.99
CA LYS A 38 3.29 7.89 13.45
C LYS A 38 3.11 6.44 13.95
N PRO A 39 4.04 5.53 13.61
CA PRO A 39 3.87 4.11 13.85
C PRO A 39 3.77 3.74 15.33
N GLU A 40 4.41 4.51 16.21
CA GLU A 40 4.34 4.29 17.66
C GLU A 40 2.95 4.62 18.23
N GLU A 41 2.32 5.71 17.76
CA GLU A 41 0.97 6.09 18.18
C GLU A 41 -0.07 5.09 17.65
N GLN A 42 0.08 4.66 16.39
CA GLN A 42 -0.81 3.69 15.77
C GLN A 42 -0.71 2.30 16.42
N ALA A 43 0.50 1.82 16.72
CA ALA A 43 0.68 0.54 17.43
C ALA A 43 0.01 0.55 18.82
N PHE A 44 0.14 1.65 19.57
CA PHE A 44 -0.50 1.78 20.87
C PHE A 44 -2.04 1.77 20.78
N LEU A 45 -2.62 2.44 19.78
CA LEU A 45 -4.06 2.44 19.57
C LEU A 45 -4.58 1.08 19.11
N GLU A 46 -3.82 0.39 18.26
CA GLU A 46 -4.11 -0.97 17.80
C GLU A 46 -4.15 -1.95 18.97
N GLU A 47 -3.19 -1.86 19.89
CA GLU A 47 -3.16 -2.62 21.14
C GLU A 47 -4.41 -2.36 22.00
N ILE A 48 -4.76 -1.10 22.25
CA ILE A 48 -5.98 -0.74 23.00
C ILE A 48 -7.22 -1.33 22.35
N ASN A 49 -7.35 -1.21 21.03
CA ASN A 49 -8.51 -1.71 20.31
C ASN A 49 -8.57 -3.24 20.35
N SER A 50 -7.43 -3.94 20.23
CA SER A 50 -7.35 -5.40 20.34
C SER A 50 -7.82 -5.91 21.71
N TYR A 51 -7.48 -5.20 22.79
CA TYR A 51 -7.93 -5.55 24.14
C TYR A 51 -9.43 -5.35 24.33
N ARG A 52 -10.01 -4.35 23.66
CA ARG A 52 -11.44 -4.04 23.73
C ARG A 52 -12.29 -4.94 22.83
N GLU A 53 -11.73 -5.30 21.68
CA GLU A 53 -12.38 -6.04 20.61
C GLU A 53 -11.72 -7.41 20.49
N GLY A 54 -11.76 -8.24 21.54
CA GLY A 54 -11.07 -9.55 21.59
C GLY A 54 -11.51 -10.59 20.54
N ALA A 55 -12.40 -10.23 19.62
CA ALA A 55 -12.79 -11.01 18.44
C ALA A 55 -12.58 -10.26 17.10
N ALA A 56 -12.04 -9.04 17.14
CA ALA A 56 -11.47 -8.41 15.96
C ALA A 56 -10.24 -9.24 15.60
N GLY A 57 -10.23 -9.86 14.42
CA GLY A 57 -9.02 -10.49 13.89
C GLY A 57 -7.86 -9.49 13.83
N GLY A 58 -6.68 -9.90 13.39
CA GLY A 58 -5.58 -8.94 13.39
C GLY A 58 -5.78 -7.78 12.39
N SER A 59 -4.95 -6.77 12.57
CA SER A 59 -5.21 -5.40 12.15
C SER A 59 -4.31 -4.93 11.01
N SER A 60 -3.20 -5.64 10.74
CA SER A 60 -2.31 -5.29 9.64
C SER A 60 -1.67 -6.52 8.98
N SER A 61 -1.67 -6.52 7.64
CA SER A 61 -0.83 -7.40 6.81
C SER A 61 0.44 -6.62 6.46
N VAL A 62 1.57 -7.03 7.02
CA VAL A 62 2.88 -6.48 6.67
C VAL A 62 3.31 -7.05 5.32
N GLY A 63 2.79 -6.45 4.24
CA GLY A 63 3.30 -6.47 2.86
C GLY A 63 3.72 -7.80 2.21
N GLY A 64 3.02 -8.17 1.13
CA GLY A 64 3.56 -9.01 0.04
C GLY A 64 3.05 -10.45 -0.07
N GLY A 65 2.12 -10.87 0.80
CA GLY A 65 1.47 -12.19 0.75
C GLY A 65 -0.03 -12.11 0.93
N CYS A 66 -0.73 -13.24 0.81
CA CYS A 66 -2.15 -13.37 1.12
C CYS A 66 -2.36 -12.90 2.56
N GLY A 67 -2.81 -11.65 2.73
CA GLY A 67 -2.91 -10.95 4.00
C GLY A 67 -4.00 -11.48 4.91
N CYS A 68 -4.04 -12.79 5.12
CA CYS A 68 -4.78 -13.40 6.21
C CYS A 68 -4.07 -13.05 7.51
N ASN A 69 -4.84 -12.54 8.48
CA ASN A 69 -4.56 -12.82 9.87
C ASN A 69 -4.86 -14.27 10.20
#